data_AF-A0A449ARY4-F1
#
_entry.id   AF-A0A449ARY4-F1
#
_cell.length_a   1.000
_cell.length_b   1.000
_cell.length_c   1.000
_cell.angle_alpha   90.00
_cell.angle_beta   90.00
_cell.angle_gamma   90.00
#
_symmetry.space_group_name_H-M   'P 1'
#
loop_
_entity.id
_entity.type
_entity.pdbx_description
1 polymer ?
#
loop_
_entity_poly.entity_id
_entity_poly.type
_entity_poly.pdbx_seq_one_letter_code
_entity_poly.pdbx_strand_id
1 'polypeptide(L)'
;MIKNILLINILNLTKKLSFYVDNSLLNSKLLNSLKTKYNIKNNFIQSNKIEQAKNFFRKSKELYIYITEEQKYGTDSYSRYEKEILNRVKNSNIDFITIGERAKTFADQNELNVIKYFENSSIKNLSTILTKMIKNFICWK
;
A
#
# COMPACT_ATOMS: atom_id res chain seq x y z
N MET A 1 18.51 30.52 3.89
CA MET A 1 17.07 30.66 4.25
C MET A 1 16.24 29.43 3.86
N ILE A 2 16.25 28.98 2.59
CA ILE A 2 15.48 27.79 2.12
C ILE A 2 15.85 26.48 2.85
N LYS A 3 17.14 26.27 3.16
CA LYS A 3 17.63 25.11 3.93
C LYS A 3 16.95 24.94 5.30
N ASN A 4 16.65 26.05 5.99
CA ASN A 4 16.02 26.00 7.31
C ASN A 4 14.55 25.57 7.21
N ILE A 5 13.85 26.00 6.16
CA ILE A 5 12.44 25.65 5.93
C ILE A 5 12.31 24.16 5.59
N LEU A 6 13.19 23.64 4.73
CA LEU A 6 13.22 22.21 4.41
C LEU A 6 13.50 21.36 5.64
N LEU A 7 14.47 21.75 6.47
CA LEU A 7 14.78 21.03 7.70
C LEU A 7 13.60 21.05 8.68
N ILE A 8 12.94 22.20 8.85
CA ILE A 8 11.73 22.31 9.67
C ILE A 8 10.62 21.40 9.15
N ASN A 9 10.42 21.34 7.82
CA ASN A 9 9.43 20.46 7.21
C ASN A 9 9.75 18.98 7.46
N ILE A 10 11.00 18.58 7.27
CA ILE A 10 11.46 17.22 7.57
C ILE A 10 11.19 16.88 9.05
N LEU A 11 11.56 17.77 9.98
CA LEU A 11 11.33 17.55 11.41
C LEU A 11 9.84 17.41 11.74
N ASN A 12 8.98 18.24 11.12
CA ASN A 12 7.53 18.15 11.31
C ASN A 12 6.94 16.86 10.74
N LEU A 13 7.41 16.42 9.56
CA LEU A 13 7.01 15.15 8.96
C LEU A 13 7.46 13.97 9.82
N THR A 14 8.70 13.98 10.32
CA THR A 14 9.22 12.93 11.21
C THR A 14 8.43 12.84 12.52
N LYS A 15 8.07 13.96 13.13
CA LYS A 15 7.22 13.98 14.33
C LYS A 15 5.85 13.37 14.06
N LYS A 16 5.21 13.75 12.95
CA LYS A 16 3.92 13.16 12.53
C LYS A 16 4.03 11.67 12.28
N LEU A 17 5.10 11.23 11.60
CA LEU A 17 5.36 9.82 11.34
C LEU A 17 5.49 9.03 12.64
N SER A 18 6.28 9.52 13.60
CA SER A 18 6.42 8.88 14.93
C SER A 18 5.06 8.68 15.58
N PHE A 19 4.23 9.74 15.62
CA PHE A 19 2.89 9.67 16.18
C PHE A 19 2.03 8.58 15.51
N TYR A 20 2.05 8.47 14.18
CA TYR A 20 1.29 7.44 13.47
C TYR A 20 1.84 6.03 13.69
N VAL A 21 3.16 5.87 13.79
CA VAL A 21 3.80 4.58 14.08
C VAL A 21 3.44 4.11 15.49
N ASP A 22 3.54 4.99 16.48
CA ASP A 22 3.20 4.66 17.88
C ASP A 22 1.73 4.24 18.01
N ASN A 23 0.82 4.98 17.37
CA ASN A 23 -0.59 4.63 17.34
C ASN A 23 -0.85 3.31 16.62
N SER A 24 -0.16 3.04 15.50
CA SER A 24 -0.27 1.76 14.78
C SER A 24 0.18 0.58 15.66
N LEU A 25 1.26 0.76 16.41
CA LEU A 25 1.75 -0.27 17.32
C LEU A 25 0.77 -0.53 18.48
N LEU A 26 0.21 0.53 19.07
CA LEU A 26 -0.81 0.42 20.10
C LEU A 26 -2.06 -0.30 19.56
N ASN A 27 -2.55 0.08 18.39
CA ASN A 27 -3.70 -0.56 17.75
C ASN A 27 -3.45 -2.03 17.46
N SER A 28 -2.26 -2.39 16.97
CA SER A 28 -1.86 -3.78 16.75
C SER A 28 -1.87 -4.60 18.05
N LYS A 29 -1.31 -4.04 19.14
CA LYS A 29 -1.35 -4.67 20.47
C LYS A 29 -2.78 -4.88 20.95
N LEU A 30 -3.64 -3.87 20.84
CA LEU A 30 -5.06 -3.97 21.23
C LEU A 30 -5.80 -5.03 20.42
N LEU A 31 -5.62 -5.07 19.10
CA LEU A 31 -6.22 -6.10 18.23
C LEU A 31 -5.78 -7.50 18.65
N ASN A 32 -4.49 -7.70 18.95
CA ASN A 32 -3.98 -8.97 19.42
C ASN A 32 -4.55 -9.35 20.79
N SER A 33 -4.63 -8.41 21.74
CA SER A 33 -5.24 -8.65 23.05
C SER A 33 -6.72 -9.04 22.94
N LEU A 34 -7.49 -8.37 22.09
CA LEU A 34 -8.89 -8.71 21.83
C LEU A 34 -9.02 -10.09 21.18
N LYS A 35 -8.16 -10.40 20.21
CA LYS A 35 -8.13 -11.72 19.56
C LYS A 35 -7.89 -12.84 20.57
N THR A 36 -6.90 -12.67 21.45
CA THR A 36 -6.58 -13.66 22.49
C THR A 36 -7.70 -13.79 23.51
N LYS A 37 -8.27 -12.66 23.98
CA LYS A 37 -9.31 -12.66 25.02
C LYS A 37 -10.62 -13.28 24.56
N TYR A 38 -11.02 -13.03 23.31
CA TYR A 38 -12.32 -13.44 22.77
C TYR A 38 -12.22 -14.59 21.75
N ASN A 39 -11.03 -15.18 21.57
CA ASN A 39 -10.73 -16.22 20.58
C ASN A 39 -11.28 -15.90 19.17
N ILE A 40 -11.14 -14.64 18.75
CA ILE A 40 -11.72 -14.15 17.49
C ILE A 40 -11.00 -14.83 16.31
N LYS A 41 -11.75 -15.67 15.59
CA LYS A 41 -11.34 -16.20 14.28
C LYS A 41 -11.69 -15.17 13.22
N ASN A 42 -10.68 -14.64 12.53
CA ASN A 42 -10.88 -13.63 11.50
C ASN A 42 -10.01 -13.95 10.29
N ASN A 43 -10.64 -14.13 9.13
CA ASN A 43 -9.98 -14.43 7.86
C ASN A 43 -9.03 -13.30 7.39
N PHE A 44 -9.17 -12.07 7.91
CA PHE A 44 -8.20 -10.99 7.67
C PHE A 44 -6.85 -11.20 8.37
N ILE A 45 -6.80 -12.05 9.41
CA ILE A 45 -5.61 -12.24 10.27
C ILE A 45 -5.15 -13.72 10.28
N GLN A 46 -6.00 -14.65 9.84
CA GLN A 46 -5.65 -16.06 9.75
C GLN A 46 -5.08 -16.40 8.38
N SER A 47 -3.79 -16.76 8.34
CA SER A 47 -3.22 -17.45 7.19
C SER A 47 -3.73 -18.90 7.19
N ASN A 48 -4.74 -19.19 6.38
CA ASN A 48 -5.17 -20.56 6.14
C ASN A 48 -4.06 -21.29 5.36
N LYS A 49 -3.12 -21.92 6.09
CA LYS A 49 -2.04 -22.74 5.50
C LYS A 49 -2.57 -23.85 4.58
N ILE A 50 -3.83 -24.26 4.77
CA ILE A 50 -4.46 -25.38 4.04
C ILE A 50 -4.84 -24.98 2.59
N GLU A 51 -5.06 -23.70 2.30
CA GLU A 51 -5.40 -23.24 0.94
C GLU A 51 -4.17 -23.07 0.02
N GLN A 52 -2.96 -23.03 0.60
CA GLN A 52 -1.72 -22.87 -0.17
C GLN A 52 -1.36 -24.12 -0.99
N ALA A 53 -1.81 -25.31 -0.55
CA ALA A 53 -1.49 -26.57 -1.24
C ALA A 53 -2.33 -26.82 -2.51
N LYS A 54 -3.50 -26.16 -2.66
CA LYS A 54 -4.41 -26.39 -3.80
C LYS A 54 -4.19 -25.47 -5.01
N ASN A 55 -3.34 -24.45 -4.87
CA ASN A 55 -3.21 -23.37 -5.87
C ASN A 55 -1.89 -23.35 -6.65
N PHE A 56 -1.10 -24.42 -6.66
CA PHE A 56 0.21 -24.46 -7.35
C PHE A 56 0.13 -24.11 -8.85
N PHE A 57 -1.05 -24.27 -9.48
CA PHE A 57 -1.28 -23.97 -10.90
C PHE A 57 -1.96 -22.62 -11.18
N ARG A 58 -2.36 -21.84 -10.16
CA ARG A 58 -2.99 -20.52 -10.36
C ARG A 58 -2.07 -19.42 -9.84
N LYS A 59 -1.74 -18.46 -10.71
CA LYS A 59 -1.00 -17.24 -10.31
C LYS A 59 -1.69 -16.58 -9.12
N SER A 60 -0.91 -16.20 -8.11
CA SER A 60 -1.44 -15.51 -6.93
C SER A 60 -2.12 -14.20 -7.36
N LYS A 61 -3.35 -13.97 -6.90
CA LYS A 61 -4.02 -12.68 -7.04
C LYS A 61 -3.53 -11.73 -5.94
N GLU A 62 -2.94 -10.61 -6.34
CA GLU A 62 -2.33 -9.59 -5.48
C GLU A 62 -2.95 -8.21 -5.74
N LEU A 63 -2.97 -7.35 -4.73
CA LEU A 63 -3.40 -5.95 -4.83
C LEU A 63 -2.26 -5.05 -4.39
N TYR A 64 -1.78 -4.18 -5.26
CA TYR A 64 -0.67 -3.26 -5.00
C TYR A 64 -1.19 -1.84 -4.89
N ILE A 65 -0.65 -1.09 -3.94
CA ILE A 65 -0.85 0.35 -3.83
C ILE A 65 0.48 1.00 -4.17
N TYR A 66 0.60 1.58 -5.36
CA TYR A 66 1.82 2.23 -5.83
C TYR A 66 1.72 3.74 -5.66
N ILE A 67 2.62 4.32 -4.87
CA ILE A 67 2.57 5.72 -4.43
C ILE A 67 3.82 6.42 -4.91
N THR A 68 3.64 7.57 -5.55
CA THR A 68 4.72 8.45 -6.03
C THR A 68 4.49 9.88 -5.54
N GLU A 69 5.59 10.62 -5.34
CA GLU A 69 5.54 12.03 -4.95
C GLU A 69 5.34 12.93 -6.19
N GLU A 70 4.77 14.13 -5.97
CA GLU A 70 4.77 15.20 -6.98
C GLU A 70 6.20 15.73 -7.14
N GLN A 71 6.92 15.25 -8.16
CA GLN A 71 8.30 15.65 -8.40
C GLN A 71 8.38 17.07 -8.97
N LYS A 72 9.13 17.97 -8.29
CA LYS A 72 9.56 19.27 -8.86
C LYS A 72 10.92 19.23 -9.54
N TYR A 73 11.72 18.19 -9.27
CA TYR A 73 13.04 17.98 -9.86
C TYR A 73 13.22 16.49 -10.16
N GLY A 74 13.66 16.18 -11.38
CA GLY A 74 13.79 14.82 -11.87
C GLY A 74 14.97 14.08 -11.24
N THR A 75 14.73 13.40 -10.14
CA THR A 75 15.65 12.39 -9.59
C THR A 75 15.05 11.01 -9.79
N ASP A 76 15.85 10.08 -10.31
CA ASP A 76 15.44 8.72 -10.66
C ASP A 76 15.34 7.76 -9.46
N SER A 77 14.63 8.17 -8.41
CA SER A 77 14.48 7.36 -7.20
C SER A 77 13.54 6.16 -7.39
N TYR A 78 12.80 6.10 -8.50
CA TYR A 78 11.70 5.16 -8.70
C TYR A 78 12.03 3.99 -9.65
N SER A 79 12.99 4.14 -10.57
CA SER A 79 13.31 3.10 -11.55
C SER A 79 13.64 1.74 -10.96
N ARG A 80 14.28 1.70 -9.78
CA ARG A 80 14.57 0.44 -9.09
C ARG A 80 13.29 -0.30 -8.70
N TYR A 81 12.31 0.41 -8.14
CA TYR A 81 11.05 -0.18 -7.70
C TYR A 81 10.17 -0.57 -8.89
N GLU A 82 10.15 0.27 -9.93
CA GLU A 82 9.43 0.01 -11.17
C GLU A 82 9.91 -1.28 -11.86
N LYS A 83 11.23 -1.52 -11.91
CA LYS A 83 11.80 -2.78 -12.41
C LYS A 83 11.32 -4.00 -11.62
N GLU A 84 11.29 -3.92 -10.29
CA GLU A 84 10.79 -5.00 -9.44
C GLU A 84 9.29 -5.25 -9.66
N ILE A 85 8.49 -4.19 -9.81
CA ILE A 85 7.07 -4.31 -10.13
C ILE A 85 6.88 -5.06 -11.44
N LEU A 86 7.57 -4.67 -12.52
CA LEU A 86 7.47 -5.34 -13.82
C LEU A 86 7.92 -6.80 -13.76
N ASN A 87 8.95 -7.12 -12.97
CA ASN A 87 9.37 -8.51 -12.77
C ASN A 87 8.29 -9.32 -12.06
N ARG A 88 7.60 -8.73 -11.09
CA ARG A 88 6.57 -9.42 -10.30
C ARG A 88 5.29 -9.66 -11.08
N VAL A 89 4.84 -8.70 -11.89
CA VAL A 89 3.64 -8.81 -12.74
C VAL A 89 3.72 -9.98 -13.73
N LYS A 90 4.93 -10.42 -14.13
CA LYS A 90 5.10 -11.62 -14.95
C LYS A 90 4.63 -12.89 -14.24
N ASN A 91 4.78 -12.95 -12.93
CA ASN A 91 4.59 -14.17 -12.12
C ASN A 91 3.28 -14.19 -11.33
N SER A 92 2.66 -13.04 -11.07
CA SER A 92 1.40 -12.92 -10.34
C SER A 92 0.36 -12.09 -11.09
N ASN A 93 -0.92 -12.29 -10.78
CA ASN A 93 -1.99 -11.44 -11.30
C ASN A 93 -2.19 -10.27 -10.33
N ILE A 94 -1.76 -9.07 -10.72
CA ILE A 94 -1.70 -7.92 -9.81
C ILE A 94 -2.68 -6.84 -10.26
N ASP A 95 -3.60 -6.49 -9.37
CA ASP A 95 -4.44 -5.31 -9.49
C ASP A 95 -3.74 -4.12 -8.81
N PHE A 96 -3.77 -2.94 -9.41
CA PHE A 96 -3.07 -1.75 -8.93
C PHE A 96 -4.03 -0.63 -8.52
N ILE A 97 -3.72 -0.02 -7.38
CA ILE A 97 -4.19 1.31 -6.99
C ILE A 97 -3.00 2.25 -7.12
N THR A 98 -3.11 3.27 -7.96
CA THR A 98 -2.05 4.26 -8.19
C THR A 98 -2.36 5.57 -7.47
N ILE A 99 -1.35 6.13 -6.80
CA ILE A 99 -1.42 7.43 -6.13
C ILE A 99 -0.26 8.30 -6.64
N GLY A 100 -0.58 9.39 -7.35
CA GLY A 100 0.41 10.26 -8.00
C GLY A 100 0.48 10.05 -9.52
N GLU A 101 0.72 11.14 -10.24
CA GLU A 101 0.78 11.16 -11.71
C GLU A 101 1.88 10.25 -12.29
N ARG A 102 3.05 10.16 -11.64
CA ARG A 102 4.10 9.23 -12.09
C ARG A 102 3.64 7.78 -11.97
N ALA A 103 3.03 7.41 -10.86
CA ALA A 103 2.51 6.05 -10.65
C ALA A 103 1.49 5.66 -11.71
N LYS A 104 0.59 6.60 -12.05
CA LYS A 104 -0.38 6.43 -13.13
C LYS A 104 0.32 6.26 -14.48
N THR A 105 1.21 7.18 -14.83
CA THR A 105 1.95 7.17 -16.10
C THR A 105 2.72 5.87 -16.28
N PHE A 106 3.44 5.42 -15.25
CA PHE A 106 4.16 4.15 -15.26
C PHE A 106 3.22 2.96 -15.50
N ALA A 107 2.08 2.93 -14.83
CA ALA A 107 1.11 1.86 -14.97
C ALA A 107 0.47 1.84 -16.36
N ASP A 108 0.09 3.00 -16.89
CA ASP A 108 -0.50 3.15 -18.23
C ASP A 108 0.51 2.75 -19.32
N GLN A 109 1.76 3.18 -19.21
CA GLN A 109 2.84 2.86 -20.17
C GLN A 109 3.18 1.37 -20.24
N ASN A 110 2.97 0.63 -19.15
CA ASN A 110 3.27 -0.79 -19.05
C ASN A 110 2.00 -1.65 -19.06
N GLU A 111 0.84 -1.07 -19.41
CA GLU A 111 -0.44 -1.75 -19.52
C GLU A 111 -0.82 -2.54 -18.24
N LEU A 112 -0.47 -1.98 -17.07
CA LEU A 112 -0.77 -2.61 -15.79
C LEU A 112 -2.27 -2.47 -15.47
N ASN A 113 -2.84 -3.47 -14.78
CA ASN A 113 -4.25 -3.45 -14.43
C ASN A 113 -4.53 -2.46 -13.28
N VAL A 114 -4.88 -1.21 -13.60
CA VAL A 114 -5.20 -0.18 -12.61
C VAL A 114 -6.70 -0.18 -12.31
N ILE A 115 -7.07 -0.56 -11.07
CA ILE A 115 -8.46 -0.56 -10.61
C ILE A 115 -8.90 0.79 -10.04
N LYS A 116 -7.94 1.63 -9.63
CA LYS A 116 -8.21 2.98 -9.12
C LYS A 116 -6.99 3.89 -9.17
N TYR A 117 -7.22 5.13 -9.58
CA TYR A 117 -6.24 6.21 -9.53
C TYR A 117 -6.65 7.30 -8.54
N PHE A 118 -5.66 7.88 -7.89
CA PHE A 118 -5.73 9.06 -7.04
C PHE A 118 -4.63 10.05 -7.40
N GLU A 119 -5.00 11.31 -7.61
CA GLU A 119 -4.06 12.36 -8.05
C GLU A 119 -2.89 12.56 -7.09
N ASN A 120 -3.18 12.61 -5.79
CA ASN A 120 -2.17 12.69 -4.75
C ASN A 120 -2.66 12.08 -3.42
N SER A 121 -1.79 12.09 -2.42
CA SER A 121 -2.09 11.57 -1.08
C SER A 121 -2.93 12.52 -0.21
N SER A 122 -3.22 13.74 -0.67
CA SER A 122 -3.94 14.78 0.10
C SER A 122 -5.47 14.66 -0.01
N ILE A 123 -5.98 13.58 -0.63
CA ILE A 123 -7.41 13.34 -0.78
C ILE A 123 -8.05 13.11 0.58
N LYS A 124 -9.14 13.83 0.84
CA LYS A 124 -9.90 13.71 2.09
C LYS A 124 -10.37 12.26 2.28
N ASN A 125 -10.12 11.70 3.46
CA ASN A 125 -10.50 10.34 3.85
C ASN A 125 -9.87 9.23 2.98
N LEU A 126 -8.72 9.48 2.34
CA LEU A 126 -8.03 8.48 1.52
C LEU A 126 -7.80 7.15 2.28
N SER A 127 -7.39 7.21 3.54
CA SER A 127 -7.19 6.03 4.39
C SER A 127 -8.46 5.19 4.56
N THR A 128 -9.62 5.83 4.76
CA THR A 128 -10.91 5.15 4.85
C THR A 128 -11.32 4.52 3.53
N ILE A 129 -11.10 5.23 2.41
CA ILE A 129 -11.40 4.74 1.06
C ILE A 129 -10.54 3.50 0.78
N LEU A 130 -9.22 3.59 1.00
CA LEU A 130 -8.30 2.47 0.80
C LEU A 130 -8.66 1.28 1.67
N THR A 131 -9.00 1.50 2.95
CA THR A 131 -9.40 0.42 3.86
C THR A 131 -10.64 -0.31 3.34
N LYS A 132 -11.66 0.41 2.85
CA LYS A 132 -12.86 -0.19 2.26
C LYS A 132 -12.53 -0.98 1.00
N MET A 133 -11.67 -0.45 0.13
CA MET A 133 -11.24 -1.14 -1.09
C MET A 133 -10.47 -2.43 -0.79
N ILE A 134 -9.50 -2.38 0.12
CA ILE A 134 -8.72 -3.54 0.56
C ILE A 134 -9.65 -4.60 1.18
N LYS A 135 -10.61 -4.17 2.02
CA LYS A 135 -11.60 -5.07 2.62
C LYS A 135 -12.40 -5.81 1.55
N ASN A 136 -12.90 -5.07 0.55
CA ASN A 136 -13.67 -5.66 -0.55
C ASN A 136 -12.83 -6.64 -1.38
N PHE A 137 -11.58 -6.28 -1.69
CA PHE A 137 -10.66 -7.15 -2.43
C PHE A 137 -10.39 -8.47 -1.71
N ILE A 138 -10.19 -8.44 -0.39
CA ILE A 138 -9.94 -9.64 0.42
C ILE A 138 -11.22 -10.48 0.57
N CYS A 139 -12.39 -9.86 0.74
CA CYS A 139 -13.66 -10.60 0.87
C CYS A 139 -14.12 -11.30 -0.42
N TRP A 140 -13.65 -10.85 -1.59
CA TRP A 140 -13.96 -11.44 -2.89
C TRP A 140 -12.92 -12.46 -3.37
N LYS A 141 -11.85 -12.68 -2.58
CA LYS A 141 -10.82 -13.69 -2.82
C LYS A 141 -11.22 -15.02 -2.19
#